data_AF-A0A1Q7NDV6-F1
#
_entry.id   AF-A0A1Q7NDV6-F1
#
_cell.length_a   1.000
_cell.length_b   1.000
_cell.length_c   1.000
_cell.angle_alpha   90.00
_cell.angle_beta   90.00
_cell.angle_gamma   90.00
#
_symmetry.space_group_name_H-M   'P 1'
#
loop_
_entity.id
_entity.type
_entity.pdbx_description
1 polymer ?
#
loop_
_entity_poly.entity_id
_entity_poly.type
_entity_poly.pdbx_seq_one_letter_code
_entity_poly.pdbx_strand_id
1 'polypeptide(L)'
;MRGPDGKDFYSTGTYREIVPLEKIAVTDSFADEKGNAVPASYYGMGETFPREMKVTITFEDHDGKTKMTLNYPTTEGIDTTMLDNMKQGWNQSFDKLAESLK
;
A
#
# COMPACT_ATOMS: atom_id res chain seq x y z
N MET A 1 5.47 -9.59 -2.66
CA MET A 1 6.67 -9.19 -1.88
C MET A 1 7.26 -10.45 -1.26
N ARG A 2 8.59 -10.58 -1.17
CA ARG A 2 9.22 -11.68 -0.44
C ARG A 2 9.87 -11.14 0.83
N GLY A 3 9.53 -11.73 1.97
CA GLY A 3 10.11 -11.40 3.28
C GLY A 3 11.56 -11.88 3.41
N PRO A 4 12.32 -11.38 4.39
CA PRO A 4 13.70 -11.82 4.65
C PRO A 4 13.80 -13.29 5.09
N ASP A 5 12.70 -13.85 5.60
CA ASP A 5 12.50 -15.26 5.91
C ASP A 5 12.24 -16.14 4.67
N GLY A 6 12.19 -15.53 3.48
CA GLY A 6 11.90 -16.19 2.20
C GLY A 6 10.41 -16.39 1.93
N LYS A 7 9.52 -15.96 2.83
CA LYS A 7 8.07 -16.11 2.66
C LYS A 7 7.53 -15.14 1.62
N ASP A 8 6.71 -15.64 0.71
CA ASP A 8 5.98 -14.79 -0.24
C ASP A 8 4.68 -14.26 0.36
N PHE A 9 4.46 -12.96 0.15
CA PHE A 9 3.25 -12.24 0.47
C PHE A 9 2.67 -11.67 -0.82
N TYR A 10 1.45 -12.09 -1.14
CA TYR A 10 0.72 -11.65 -2.32
C TYR A 10 -0.32 -10.59 -1.92
N SER A 11 -0.52 -9.62 -2.80
CA SER A 11 -1.56 -8.60 -2.68
C SER A 11 -2.39 -8.56 -3.96
N THR A 12 -3.63 -8.10 -3.82
CA THR A 12 -4.56 -7.89 -4.92
C THR A 12 -5.32 -6.59 -4.71
N GLY A 13 -5.90 -6.07 -5.77
CA GLY A 13 -6.54 -4.77 -5.75
C GLY A 13 -7.25 -4.45 -7.06
N THR A 14 -8.01 -3.37 -7.05
CA THR A 14 -8.75 -2.88 -8.21
C THR A 14 -8.63 -1.37 -8.28
N TYR A 15 -8.27 -0.86 -9.47
CA TYR A 15 -8.37 0.56 -9.76
C TYR A 15 -9.84 0.98 -9.77
N ARG A 16 -10.17 1.95 -8.91
CA ARG A 16 -11.53 2.51 -8.82
C ARG A 16 -11.65 3.81 -9.60
N GLU A 17 -10.59 4.59 -9.64
CA GLU A 17 -10.56 5.88 -10.32
C GLU A 17 -9.13 6.17 -10.79
N ILE A 18 -9.01 6.64 -12.03
CA ILE A 18 -7.75 7.14 -12.59
C ILE A 18 -8.09 8.46 -13.26
N VAL A 19 -7.60 9.55 -12.68
CA VAL A 19 -7.63 10.88 -13.29
C VAL A 19 -6.19 11.17 -13.74
N PRO A 20 -5.95 11.27 -15.07
CA PRO A 20 -4.59 11.45 -15.59
C PRO A 20 -3.85 12.60 -14.88
N LEU A 21 -2.64 12.32 -14.41
CA LEU A 21 -1.73 13.27 -13.74
C LEU A 21 -2.25 13.91 -12.44
N GLU A 22 -3.44 13.54 -11.95
CA GLU A 22 -4.05 14.16 -10.77
C GLU A 22 -4.31 13.16 -9.65
N LYS A 23 -4.87 11.98 -9.97
CA LYS A 23 -5.38 11.06 -8.93
C LYS A 23 -5.42 9.62 -9.37
N ILE A 24 -5.08 8.73 -8.43
CA ILE A 24 -5.30 7.29 -8.52
C ILE A 24 -6.00 6.84 -7.24
N ALA A 25 -7.16 6.19 -7.36
CA ALA A 25 -7.81 5.51 -6.25
C ALA A 25 -7.85 4.00 -6.51
N VAL A 26 -7.38 3.21 -5.55
CA VAL A 26 -7.28 1.75 -5.65
C VAL A 26 -7.79 1.06 -4.39
N THR A 27 -8.11 -0.21 -4.50
CA THR A 27 -8.20 -1.11 -3.35
C THR A 27 -6.90 -1.85 -3.13
N ASP A 28 -6.60 -2.16 -1.88
CA ASP A 28 -5.47 -3.00 -1.47
C ASP A 28 -5.99 -4.09 -0.52
N SER A 29 -5.62 -5.33 -0.78
CA SER A 29 -6.05 -6.51 -0.04
C SER A 29 -4.96 -7.56 -0.07
N PHE A 30 -4.83 -8.34 1.00
CA PHE A 30 -3.99 -9.53 0.96
C PHE A 30 -4.58 -10.57 0.00
N ALA A 31 -3.71 -11.31 -0.67
CA ALA A 31 -4.11 -12.35 -1.60
C ALA A 31 -3.37 -13.66 -1.36
N ASP A 32 -3.86 -14.76 -1.91
CA ASP A 32 -3.07 -15.97 -2.13
C ASP A 32 -2.21 -15.85 -3.41
N GLU A 33 -1.41 -16.87 -3.71
CA GLU A 33 -0.56 -16.94 -4.91
C GLU A 33 -1.35 -16.88 -6.24
N LYS A 34 -2.65 -17.14 -6.19
CA LYS A 34 -3.56 -17.12 -7.35
C LYS A 34 -4.29 -15.78 -7.49
N GLY A 35 -4.02 -14.83 -6.58
CA GLY A 35 -4.63 -13.50 -6.57
C GLY A 35 -6.01 -13.45 -5.92
N ASN A 36 -6.47 -14.52 -5.26
CA ASN A 36 -7.74 -14.50 -4.52
C ASN A 36 -7.54 -13.75 -3.21
N ALA A 37 -8.47 -12.85 -2.86
CA ALA A 37 -8.39 -12.10 -1.62
C ALA A 37 -8.50 -13.02 -0.39
N VAL A 38 -7.59 -12.83 0.58
CA VAL A 38 -7.53 -13.58 1.85
C VAL A 38 -7.43 -12.60 3.02
N PRO A 39 -7.86 -12.97 4.25
CA PRO A 39 -7.63 -12.14 5.43
C PRO A 39 -6.14 -12.08 5.79
N ALA A 40 -5.72 -11.05 6.52
CA ALA A 40 -4.33 -10.91 7.00
C ALA A 40 -3.89 -12.11 7.88
N SER A 41 -4.83 -12.73 8.59
CA SER A 41 -4.59 -13.95 9.38
C SER A 41 -4.10 -15.14 8.55
N TYR A 42 -4.36 -15.18 7.23
CA TYR A 42 -3.75 -16.15 6.31
C TYR A 42 -2.22 -16.10 6.37
N TYR A 43 -1.67 -14.91 6.57
CA TYR A 43 -0.23 -14.68 6.69
C TYR A 43 0.27 -14.75 8.13
N GLY A 44 -0.59 -15.06 9.11
CA GLY A 44 -0.28 -15.01 10.54
C GLY A 44 -0.25 -13.59 11.11
N MET A 45 -0.84 -12.62 10.40
CA MET A 45 -1.00 -11.24 10.87
C MET A 45 -2.32 -11.09 11.66
N GLY A 46 -2.50 -9.95 12.33
CA GLY A 46 -3.63 -9.70 13.24
C GLY A 46 -5.01 -9.94 12.62
N GLU A 47 -5.94 -10.47 13.43
CA GLU A 47 -7.31 -10.80 12.98
C GLU A 47 -8.20 -9.57 12.72
N THR A 48 -7.84 -8.44 13.30
CA THR A 48 -8.59 -7.18 13.20
C THR A 48 -8.23 -6.37 11.96
N PHE A 49 -7.27 -6.84 11.16
CA PHE A 49 -6.83 -6.12 9.97
C PHE A 49 -7.99 -6.01 8.95
N PRO A 50 -8.22 -4.82 8.36
CA PRO A 50 -9.27 -4.66 7.35
C PRO A 50 -9.10 -5.62 6.18
N ARG A 51 -10.21 -6.18 5.69
CA ARG A 51 -10.19 -7.05 4.50
C ARG A 51 -9.79 -6.32 3.22
N GLU A 52 -10.17 -5.05 3.12
CA GLU A 52 -9.91 -4.20 1.98
C GLU A 52 -9.60 -2.78 2.47
N MET A 53 -8.55 -2.19 1.94
CA MET A 53 -8.11 -0.83 2.23
C MET A 53 -8.26 0.03 0.97
N LYS A 54 -8.74 1.26 1.13
CA LYS A 54 -9.04 2.16 0.00
C LYS A 54 -7.94 3.19 -0.17
N VAL A 55 -6.91 2.90 -0.92
CA VAL A 55 -5.77 3.81 -1.07
C VAL A 55 -6.09 4.91 -2.08
N THR A 56 -5.76 6.15 -1.76
CA THR A 56 -5.83 7.26 -2.71
C THR A 56 -4.47 7.94 -2.81
N ILE A 57 -4.01 8.15 -4.03
CA ILE A 57 -2.78 8.87 -4.35
C ILE A 57 -3.18 10.10 -5.15
N THR A 58 -2.76 11.27 -4.70
CA THR A 58 -2.95 12.54 -5.43
C THR A 58 -1.60 13.12 -5.83
N PHE A 59 -1.61 13.85 -6.94
CA PHE A 59 -0.45 14.52 -7.51
C PHE A 59 -0.79 16.00 -7.72
N GLU A 60 0.12 16.87 -7.29
CA GLU A 60 0.01 18.31 -7.43
C GLU A 60 1.33 18.85 -7.98
N ASP A 61 1.27 19.87 -8.83
CA ASP A 61 2.47 20.64 -9.19
C ASP A 61 3.03 21.32 -7.94
N HIS A 62 4.34 21.29 -7.80
CA HIS A 62 5.05 21.91 -6.71
C HIS A 62 6.41 22.40 -7.17
N ASP A 63 6.49 23.67 -7.57
CA ASP A 63 7.71 24.36 -8.00
C ASP A 63 8.46 23.60 -9.11
N GLY A 64 7.72 23.16 -10.14
CA GLY A 64 8.28 22.37 -11.25
C GLY A 64 8.64 20.93 -10.90
N LYS A 65 8.25 20.47 -9.70
CA LYS A 65 8.28 19.08 -9.25
C LYS A 65 6.86 18.60 -8.98
N THR A 66 6.73 17.37 -8.48
CA THR A 66 5.45 16.79 -8.08
C THR A 66 5.40 16.64 -6.57
N LYS A 67 4.37 17.19 -5.95
CA LYS A 67 3.96 16.80 -4.60
C LYS A 67 2.99 15.62 -4.74
N MET A 68 3.42 14.46 -4.26
CA MET A 68 2.58 13.26 -4.19
C MET A 68 2.08 13.07 -2.75
N THR A 69 0.78 12.88 -2.58
CA THR A 69 0.17 12.52 -1.29
C THR A 69 -0.44 11.14 -1.38
N LEU A 70 0.04 10.21 -0.56
CA LEU A 70 -0.57 8.89 -0.38
C LEU A 70 -1.43 8.89 0.89
N ASN A 71 -2.73 8.70 0.71
CA ASN A 71 -3.68 8.53 1.80
C ASN A 71 -4.09 7.07 1.94
N TYR A 72 -3.87 6.52 3.12
CA TYR A 72 -4.22 5.15 3.50
C TYR A 72 -5.29 5.23 4.61
N PRO A 73 -6.59 5.34 4.24
CA PRO A 73 -7.61 5.96 5.08
C PRO A 73 -8.09 5.10 6.25
N THR A 74 -7.72 3.82 6.32
CA THR A 74 -8.10 2.96 7.44
C THR A 74 -6.87 2.31 8.04
N THR A 75 -6.60 2.67 9.29
CA THR A 75 -5.65 1.99 10.18
C THR A 75 -6.36 1.31 11.34
N GLU A 76 -7.70 1.35 11.33
CA GLU A 76 -8.54 0.70 12.34
C GLU A 76 -8.30 -0.81 12.31
N GLY A 77 -8.08 -1.40 13.48
CA GLY A 77 -7.75 -2.82 13.61
C GLY A 77 -6.33 -3.19 13.20
N ILE A 78 -5.47 -2.23 12.86
CA ILE A 78 -4.04 -2.44 12.70
C ILE A 78 -3.32 -2.06 13.99
N ASP A 79 -2.51 -2.97 14.54
CA ASP A 79 -1.71 -2.68 15.73
C ASP A 79 -0.58 -1.68 15.44
N THR A 80 -0.07 -1.04 16.50
CA THR A 80 0.93 0.02 16.39
C THR A 80 2.22 -0.43 15.72
N THR A 81 2.68 -1.65 16.03
CA THR A 81 3.92 -2.20 15.47
C THR A 81 3.78 -2.44 13.98
N MET A 82 2.64 -2.98 13.55
CA MET A 82 2.35 -3.19 12.14
C MET A 82 2.18 -1.87 11.39
N LEU A 83 1.56 -0.85 12.00
CA LEU A 83 1.50 0.49 11.42
C LEU A 83 2.89 1.11 11.21
N ASP A 84 3.81 0.95 12.16
CA ASP A 84 5.17 1.47 12.01
C ASP A 84 5.96 0.71 10.94
N ASN A 85 5.77 -0.61 10.83
CA ASN A 85 6.32 -1.41 9.73
C ASN A 85 5.76 -0.95 8.36
N MET A 86 4.46 -0.66 8.28
CA MET A 86 3.85 -0.12 7.04
C MET A 86 4.44 1.24 6.67
N LYS A 87 4.59 2.15 7.63
CA LYS A 87 5.24 3.45 7.39
C LYS A 87 6.67 3.26 6.90
N GLN A 88 7.44 2.37 7.51
CA GLN A 88 8.81 2.08 7.09
C GLN A 88 8.84 1.57 5.64
N GLY A 89 7.99 0.61 5.30
CA GLY A 89 7.89 0.06 3.95
C GLY A 89 7.53 1.10 2.89
N TRP A 90 6.61 2.03 3.21
CA TRP A 90 6.26 3.14 2.33
C TRP A 90 7.42 4.11 2.13
N ASN A 91 8.10 4.51 3.20
CA ASN A 91 9.26 5.41 3.10
C ASN A 91 10.37 4.78 2.23
N GLN A 92 10.70 3.50 2.44
CA GLN A 92 11.67 2.80 1.59
C GLN A 92 11.25 2.75 0.11
N SER A 93 9.95 2.65 -0.16
CA SER A 93 9.43 2.66 -1.54
C SER A 93 9.56 4.06 -2.16
N PHE A 94 9.31 5.12 -1.39
CA PHE A 94 9.47 6.50 -1.84
C PHE A 94 10.93 6.90 -2.03
N ASP A 95 11.84 6.42 -1.18
CA ASP A 95 13.29 6.63 -1.36
C ASP A 95 13.76 6.03 -2.71
N LYS A 96 13.36 4.80 -3.00
CA LYS A 96 13.65 4.14 -4.29
C LYS A 96 13.03 4.86 -5.47
N LEU A 97 11.79 5.34 -5.33
CA LEU A 97 11.13 6.14 -6.36
C LEU A 97 11.92 7.42 -6.63
N ALA A 98 12.31 8.16 -5.59
CA ALA A 98 13.11 9.37 -5.71
C ALA A 98 14.47 9.11 -6.38
N GLU A 99 15.13 7.98 -6.09
CA GLU A 99 16.35 7.57 -6.77
C GLU A 99 16.14 7.24 -8.25
N SER A 100 15.00 6.62 -8.61
CA SER A 100 14.67 6.25 -9.99
C SER A 100 14.29 7.42 -10.90
N LEU A 101 13.99 8.60 -10.32
CA LEU A 101 13.57 9.81 -11.01
C LEU A 101 14.69 10.84 -11.19
N LYS A 102 15.94 10.48 -10.86
CA LYS A 102 17.14 11.27 -11.15
C LYS A 102 17.54 11.15 -12.61
#